data_AF-A0A370FSJ1-F1
#
_entry.id   AF-A0A370FSJ1-F1
#
_cell.length_a   1.000
_cell.length_b   1.000
_cell.length_c   1.000
_cell.angle_alpha   90.00
_cell.angle_beta   90.00
_cell.angle_gamma   90.00
#
_symmetry.space_group_name_H-M   'P 1'
#
loop_
_entity.id
_entity.type
_entity.pdbx_description
1 polymer ?
#
loop_
_entity_poly.entity_id
_entity_poly.type
_entity_poly.pdbx_seq_one_letter_code
_entity_poly.pdbx_strand_id
1 'polypeptide(L)'
;MKMRDVGIVVLAASLTTAGLVYLHERPPDRPAAAQVVGEVTCLDPGMFPGHFPPPLPQSFTPPRSGTVPDGFHPVAVVTCDFASGRTYFGADGQNPAGEALVVNEVRREGDLGELLGAMAARSDPQAWGIEAWWGGKPGRGPTDYRCTPGTTCALLWLVDRDGRAIRPSIPVDRSGADKVDGRYAIARLPVVSRIEHRLDVPTTTG
;
A
#
# COMPACT_ATOMS: atom_id res chain seq x y z
N MET A 1 73.20 -22.95 21.38
CA MET A 1 72.35 -21.94 22.02
C MET A 1 70.90 -22.24 21.67
N LYS A 2 70.05 -22.32 22.70
CA LYS A 2 68.60 -22.58 22.64
C LYS A 2 67.88 -21.25 22.37
N MET A 3 66.98 -21.21 21.39
CA MET A 3 65.85 -20.27 21.34
C MET A 3 64.61 -21.08 20.96
N ARG A 4 64.04 -21.73 21.98
CA ARG A 4 62.63 -22.06 22.07
C ARG A 4 62.09 -21.05 23.08
N ASP A 5 60.99 -20.37 22.73
CA ASP A 5 60.07 -19.61 23.60
C ASP A 5 59.63 -18.31 22.90
N VAL A 6 58.75 -18.45 21.90
CA VAL A 6 57.77 -17.41 21.55
C VAL A 6 56.41 -18.09 21.62
N GLY A 7 55.94 -18.20 22.87
CA GLY A 7 54.67 -18.78 23.23
C GLY A 7 53.50 -17.88 22.82
N ILE A 8 52.68 -18.40 21.91
CA ILE A 8 51.22 -18.55 22.03
C ILE A 8 50.59 -17.67 23.14
N VAL A 9 50.25 -16.40 22.84
CA VAL A 9 49.26 -15.62 23.61
C VAL A 9 48.52 -14.64 22.69
N VAL A 10 47.81 -15.09 21.66
CA VAL A 10 46.69 -14.30 21.08
C VAL A 10 45.73 -15.25 20.34
N LEU A 11 44.80 -15.92 21.02
CA LEU A 11 43.73 -16.68 20.36
C LEU A 11 42.53 -16.84 21.30
N ALA A 12 42.01 -15.73 21.82
CA ALA A 12 40.78 -15.73 22.62
C ALA A 12 40.09 -14.35 22.61
N ALA A 13 39.80 -13.78 21.43
CA ALA A 13 39.07 -12.51 21.35
C ALA A 13 38.29 -12.31 20.04
N SER A 14 37.81 -13.36 19.37
CA SER A 14 37.20 -13.24 18.03
C SER A 14 35.87 -13.98 17.81
N LEU A 15 35.17 -14.41 18.87
CA LEU A 15 33.90 -15.15 18.73
C LEU A 15 32.67 -14.48 19.38
N THR A 16 32.80 -13.32 20.02
CA THR A 16 31.68 -12.67 20.75
C THR A 16 31.02 -11.48 20.04
N THR A 17 31.42 -11.12 18.82
CA THR A 17 30.81 -10.00 18.09
C THR A 17 29.77 -10.41 17.05
N ALA A 18 29.81 -11.63 16.51
CA ALA A 18 28.82 -12.08 15.51
C ALA A 18 27.44 -12.43 16.11
N GLY A 19 27.38 -12.84 17.38
CA GLY A 19 26.12 -13.23 18.04
C GLY A 19 25.23 -12.07 18.50
N LEU A 20 25.79 -10.86 18.62
CA LEU A 20 25.05 -9.69 19.11
C LEU A 20 24.26 -8.95 18.02
N VAL A 21 24.55 -9.19 16.73
CA VAL A 21 23.82 -8.56 15.63
C VAL A 21 22.51 -9.29 15.30
N TYR A 22 22.40 -10.59 15.60
CA TYR A 22 21.23 -11.40 15.25
C TYR A 22 20.05 -11.32 16.23
N LEU A 23 20.26 -10.77 17.44
CA LEU A 23 19.28 -10.83 18.54
C LEU A 23 18.34 -9.60 18.64
N HIS A 24 18.32 -8.71 17.64
CA HIS A 24 17.43 -7.54 17.69
C HIS A 24 16.57 -7.31 16.44
N GLU A 25 16.55 -8.24 15.49
CA GLU A 25 15.50 -8.25 14.48
C GLU A 25 14.22 -8.80 15.12
N ARG A 26 13.47 -7.92 15.79
CA ARG A 26 12.08 -8.21 16.14
C ARG A 26 11.39 -8.63 14.85
N PRO A 27 10.74 -9.81 14.81
CA PRO A 27 9.90 -10.17 13.68
C PRO A 27 8.98 -8.98 13.39
N PRO A 28 8.93 -8.47 12.15
CA PRO A 28 8.06 -7.33 11.86
C PRO A 28 6.64 -7.70 12.30
N ASP A 29 6.05 -6.83 13.14
CA ASP A 29 4.71 -7.03 13.65
C ASP A 29 3.77 -7.27 12.46
N ARG A 30 3.03 -8.37 12.51
CA ARG A 30 2.03 -8.65 11.49
C ARG A 30 1.03 -7.48 11.51
N PRO A 31 0.65 -6.91 10.35
CA PRO A 31 -0.35 -5.85 10.32
C PRO A 31 -1.62 -6.32 11.04
N ALA A 32 -2.31 -5.39 11.71
CA ALA A 32 -3.63 -5.68 12.28
C ALA A 32 -4.61 -6.12 11.17
N ALA A 33 -5.66 -6.83 11.56
CA ALA A 33 -6.72 -7.18 10.61
C ALA A 33 -7.38 -5.92 10.03
N ALA A 34 -7.66 -5.98 8.72
CA ALA A 34 -8.37 -4.94 7.99
C ALA A 34 -9.79 -4.77 8.56
N GLN A 35 -10.30 -3.54 8.48
CA GLN A 35 -11.68 -3.26 8.85
C GLN A 35 -12.64 -3.75 7.77
N VAL A 36 -13.64 -4.54 8.17
CA VAL A 36 -14.75 -4.96 7.31
C VAL A 36 -15.76 -3.82 7.20
N VAL A 37 -16.16 -3.50 5.98
CA VAL A 37 -17.20 -2.52 5.65
C VAL A 37 -18.29 -3.17 4.82
N GLY A 38 -19.45 -2.53 4.74
CA GLY A 38 -20.62 -3.06 4.04
C GLY A 38 -20.49 -3.10 2.52
N GLU A 39 -19.66 -2.25 1.93
CA GLU A 39 -19.52 -2.12 0.47
C GLU A 39 -18.17 -1.52 0.06
N VAL A 40 -17.85 -1.65 -1.22
CA VAL A 40 -16.70 -0.98 -1.84
C VAL A 40 -17.03 0.49 -2.08
N THR A 41 -16.06 1.38 -1.84
CA THR A 41 -16.15 2.77 -2.29
C THR A 41 -14.91 3.16 -3.09
N CYS A 42 -15.15 3.51 -4.36
CA CYS A 42 -14.17 4.12 -5.25
C CYS A 42 -14.28 5.65 -5.30
N LEU A 43 -15.03 6.25 -4.37
CA LEU A 43 -15.20 7.72 -4.28
C LEU A 43 -14.69 8.26 -2.94
N ASP A 44 -13.76 7.53 -2.31
CA ASP A 44 -13.07 7.99 -1.09
C ASP A 44 -12.35 9.32 -1.38
N PRO A 45 -12.69 10.43 -0.70
CA PRO A 45 -12.00 11.72 -0.85
C PRO A 45 -10.48 11.62 -0.60
N GLY A 46 -10.07 10.65 0.22
CA GLY A 46 -8.66 10.33 0.44
C GLY A 46 -7.91 9.91 -0.82
N MET A 47 -8.59 9.45 -1.88
CA MET A 47 -7.95 9.06 -3.15
C MET A 47 -7.43 10.22 -4.00
N PHE A 48 -7.95 11.44 -3.84
CA PHE A 48 -7.53 12.58 -4.65
C PHE A 48 -6.97 13.69 -3.77
N PRO A 49 -5.80 13.42 -3.20
CA PRO A 49 -5.24 14.34 -2.26
C PRO A 49 -4.80 15.65 -2.96
N GLY A 50 -5.14 16.79 -2.38
CA GLY A 50 -4.67 18.12 -2.84
C GLY A 50 -5.54 18.83 -3.88
N HIS A 51 -6.59 18.17 -4.41
CA HIS A 51 -7.47 18.76 -5.43
C HIS A 51 -8.84 19.21 -4.90
N PHE A 52 -9.15 18.92 -3.63
CA PHE A 52 -10.43 19.28 -3.02
C PHE A 52 -10.27 20.39 -1.99
N PRO A 53 -11.10 21.45 -1.99
CA PRO A 53 -11.62 21.93 -0.72
C PRO A 53 -12.12 20.77 0.12
N PRO A 54 -11.97 20.76 1.45
CA PRO A 54 -12.77 19.84 2.25
C PRO A 54 -14.23 20.05 1.83
N PRO A 55 -14.92 19.05 1.23
CA PRO A 55 -16.36 19.18 1.11
C PRO A 55 -16.88 19.46 2.51
N LEU A 56 -17.93 20.28 2.64
CA LEU A 56 -18.66 20.42 3.92
C LEU A 56 -18.71 19.04 4.58
N PRO A 57 -18.21 18.91 5.82
CA PRO A 57 -17.51 17.73 6.34
C PRO A 57 -18.31 16.44 6.14
N GLN A 58 -18.14 15.82 4.98
CA GLN A 58 -18.31 14.40 4.83
C GLN A 58 -16.93 13.83 5.12
N SER A 59 -16.60 13.77 6.41
CA SER A 59 -15.40 13.12 6.90
C SER A 59 -15.52 11.63 6.65
N PHE A 60 -15.28 11.21 5.40
CA PHE A 60 -15.06 9.82 5.13
C PHE A 60 -13.66 9.50 5.65
N THR A 61 -13.61 8.79 6.78
CA THR A 61 -12.36 8.20 7.25
C THR A 61 -12.20 6.87 6.52
N PRO A 62 -11.16 6.71 5.69
CA PRO A 62 -10.94 5.45 4.99
C PRO A 62 -10.90 4.29 5.99
N PRO A 63 -11.54 3.14 5.69
CA PRO A 63 -11.46 2.01 6.59
C PRO A 63 -10.00 1.56 6.71
N ARG A 64 -9.65 1.11 7.91
CA ARG A 64 -8.28 0.70 8.23
C ARG A 64 -7.87 -0.47 7.34
N SER A 65 -6.76 -0.31 6.61
CA SER A 65 -6.18 -1.41 5.84
C SER A 65 -5.44 -2.40 6.75
N GLY A 66 -5.30 -3.65 6.30
CA GLY A 66 -4.61 -4.66 7.10
C GLY A 66 -4.59 -6.05 6.47
N THR A 67 -4.36 -7.08 7.29
CA THR A 67 -4.49 -8.47 6.84
C THR A 67 -5.95 -8.87 6.65
N VAL A 68 -6.19 -9.90 5.86
CA VAL A 68 -7.53 -10.51 5.76
C VAL A 68 -7.96 -11.03 7.14
N PRO A 69 -9.12 -10.60 7.69
CA PRO A 69 -9.63 -11.11 8.96
C PRO A 69 -10.00 -12.59 8.88
N ASP A 70 -9.93 -13.29 10.01
CA ASP A 70 -10.40 -14.67 10.11
C ASP A 70 -11.90 -14.75 9.76
N GLY A 71 -12.27 -15.77 8.97
CA GLY A 71 -13.65 -15.95 8.49
C GLY A 71 -14.08 -15.01 7.36
N PHE A 72 -13.22 -14.08 6.90
CA PHE A 72 -13.45 -13.32 5.69
C PHE A 72 -12.96 -14.12 4.47
N HIS A 73 -13.88 -14.54 3.61
CA HIS A 73 -13.59 -15.36 2.43
C HIS A 73 -13.83 -14.55 1.15
N PRO A 74 -12.80 -13.88 0.62
CA PRO A 74 -12.97 -13.06 -0.57
C PRO A 74 -13.28 -13.92 -1.77
N VAL A 75 -14.14 -13.41 -2.64
CA VAL A 75 -14.51 -14.02 -3.93
C VAL A 75 -14.27 -13.08 -5.11
N ALA A 76 -14.02 -11.80 -4.83
CA ALA A 76 -13.68 -10.82 -5.84
C ALA A 76 -12.63 -9.83 -5.33
N VAL A 77 -12.01 -9.17 -6.30
CA VAL A 77 -11.13 -8.03 -6.10
C VAL A 77 -11.72 -6.85 -6.83
N VAL A 78 -11.72 -5.68 -6.19
CA VAL A 78 -12.07 -4.42 -6.86
C VAL A 78 -10.87 -3.49 -6.80
N THR A 79 -10.44 -2.98 -7.96
CA THR A 79 -9.46 -1.89 -8.03
C THR A 79 -10.17 -0.59 -8.39
N CYS A 80 -9.79 0.48 -7.71
CA CYS A 80 -10.20 1.85 -8.07
C CYS A 80 -8.97 2.57 -8.59
N ASP A 81 -8.97 2.94 -9.86
CA ASP A 81 -7.84 3.56 -10.53
C ASP A 81 -8.25 4.91 -11.12
N PHE A 82 -7.46 5.94 -10.86
CA PHE A 82 -7.62 7.24 -11.52
C PHE A 82 -7.36 7.07 -13.03
N ALA A 83 -8.36 7.42 -13.84
CA ALA A 83 -8.31 7.25 -15.28
C ALA A 83 -7.84 8.52 -15.98
N SER A 84 -8.50 9.64 -15.67
CA SER A 84 -8.20 10.95 -16.25
C SER A 84 -8.81 12.07 -15.42
N GLY A 85 -8.33 13.29 -15.64
CA GLY A 85 -8.88 14.50 -15.03
C GLY A 85 -8.79 15.65 -16.01
N ARG A 86 -9.76 16.57 -15.98
CA ARG A 86 -9.77 17.78 -16.79
C ARG A 86 -10.26 18.95 -15.98
N THR A 87 -9.45 20.00 -15.90
CA THR A 87 -9.86 21.29 -15.35
C THR A 87 -10.96 21.91 -16.23
N TYR A 88 -12.05 22.36 -15.62
CA TYR A 88 -13.07 23.17 -16.28
C TYR A 88 -13.07 24.59 -15.71
N PHE A 89 -13.39 25.56 -16.57
CA PHE A 89 -13.37 26.97 -16.23
C PHE A 89 -14.78 27.47 -15.94
N GLY A 90 -14.87 28.52 -15.12
CA GLY A 90 -16.13 29.19 -14.82
C GLY A 90 -16.69 29.94 -16.03
N ALA A 91 -17.83 30.60 -15.84
CA ALA A 91 -18.46 31.39 -16.90
C ALA A 91 -17.59 32.55 -17.41
N ASP A 92 -16.61 33.01 -16.62
CA ASP A 92 -15.64 34.03 -17.00
C ASP A 92 -14.53 33.51 -17.93
N GLY A 93 -14.36 32.19 -18.02
CA GLY A 93 -13.29 31.53 -18.77
C GLY A 93 -11.87 31.85 -18.27
N GLN A 94 -11.73 32.59 -17.16
CA GLN A 94 -10.43 33.05 -16.65
C GLN A 94 -9.97 32.21 -15.46
N ASN A 95 -10.90 31.78 -14.62
CA ASN A 95 -10.58 31.04 -13.40
C ASN A 95 -11.01 29.58 -13.52
N PRO A 96 -10.18 28.62 -13.09
CA PRO A 96 -10.62 27.24 -12.96
C PRO A 96 -11.78 27.19 -11.96
N ALA A 97 -12.91 26.65 -12.41
CA ALA A 97 -14.08 26.43 -11.55
C ALA A 97 -14.04 25.06 -10.89
N GLY A 98 -13.24 24.13 -11.42
CA GLY A 98 -13.05 22.81 -10.83
C GLY A 98 -12.31 21.84 -11.74
N GLU A 99 -12.32 20.58 -11.34
CA GLU A 99 -11.79 19.46 -12.10
C GLU A 99 -12.88 18.40 -12.29
N ALA A 100 -13.04 17.91 -13.51
CA ALA A 100 -13.83 16.72 -13.81
C ALA A 100 -12.89 15.51 -13.80
N LEU A 101 -13.04 14.63 -12.82
CA LEU A 101 -12.22 13.44 -12.61
C LEU A 101 -12.98 12.19 -13.05
N VAL A 102 -12.22 11.21 -13.55
CA VAL A 102 -12.73 9.91 -13.95
C VAL A 102 -12.00 8.84 -13.14
N VAL A 103 -12.75 8.02 -12.42
CA VAL A 103 -12.24 6.85 -11.69
C VAL A 103 -12.81 5.59 -12.30
N ASN A 104 -11.95 4.64 -12.63
CA ASN A 104 -12.36 3.30 -13.01
C ASN A 104 -12.47 2.42 -11.77
N GLU A 105 -13.66 1.87 -11.55
CA GLU A 105 -13.85 0.73 -10.68
C GLU A 105 -13.81 -0.54 -11.54
N VAL A 106 -12.84 -1.42 -11.28
CA VAL A 106 -12.67 -2.67 -12.02
C VAL A 106 -12.84 -3.84 -11.07
N ARG A 107 -13.90 -4.63 -11.30
CA ARG A 107 -14.13 -5.87 -10.57
C ARG A 107 -13.50 -7.04 -11.30
N ARG A 108 -12.77 -7.84 -10.55
CA ARG A 108 -12.13 -9.06 -11.00
C ARG A 108 -12.54 -10.24 -10.15
N GLU A 109 -12.77 -11.38 -10.78
CA GLU A 109 -13.18 -12.64 -10.13
C GLU A 109 -12.41 -13.81 -10.72
N GLY A 110 -12.36 -14.92 -9.99
CA GLY A 110 -11.65 -16.13 -10.38
C GLY A 110 -11.03 -16.82 -9.17
N ASP A 111 -10.02 -17.65 -9.42
CA ASP A 111 -9.22 -18.24 -8.34
C ASP A 111 -8.31 -17.17 -7.70
N LEU A 112 -8.65 -16.78 -6.48
CA LEU A 112 -7.88 -15.81 -5.70
C LEU A 112 -6.69 -16.44 -4.95
N GLY A 113 -6.44 -17.75 -5.08
CA GLY A 113 -5.43 -18.47 -4.30
C GLY A 113 -4.04 -17.87 -4.39
N GLU A 114 -3.58 -17.51 -5.59
CA GLU A 114 -2.29 -16.84 -5.78
C GLU A 114 -2.24 -15.46 -5.12
N LEU A 115 -3.31 -14.67 -5.24
CA LEU A 115 -3.39 -13.35 -4.63
C LEU A 115 -3.38 -13.44 -3.11
N LEU A 116 -4.17 -14.35 -2.54
CA LEU A 116 -4.23 -14.58 -1.10
C LEU A 116 -2.89 -15.10 -0.57
N GLY A 117 -2.21 -15.98 -1.32
CA GLY A 117 -0.85 -16.42 -1.02
C GLY A 117 0.14 -15.24 -1.01
N ALA A 118 0.08 -14.38 -2.03
CA ALA A 118 0.92 -13.19 -2.12
C ALA A 118 0.65 -12.19 -0.98
N MET A 119 -0.61 -11.97 -0.60
CA MET A 119 -0.97 -11.08 0.52
C MET A 119 -0.64 -11.67 1.89
N ALA A 120 -0.59 -12.99 2.02
CA ALA A 120 -0.17 -13.68 3.24
C ALA A 120 1.35 -13.66 3.43
N ALA A 121 2.13 -13.32 2.39
CA ALA A 121 3.57 -13.17 2.48
C ALA A 121 3.95 -12.09 3.52
N ARG A 122 5.14 -12.24 4.11
CA ARG A 122 5.67 -11.20 4.99
C ARG A 122 6.23 -10.05 4.16
N SER A 123 6.03 -8.83 4.64
CA SER A 123 6.84 -7.69 4.18
C SER A 123 8.30 -7.95 4.52
N ASP A 124 9.20 -7.53 3.64
CA ASP A 124 10.62 -7.61 3.92
C ASP A 124 10.99 -6.60 5.01
N PRO A 125 12.02 -6.87 5.82
CA PRO A 125 12.55 -5.85 6.72
C PRO A 125 13.00 -4.66 5.88
N GLN A 126 12.59 -3.46 6.29
CA GLN A 126 12.96 -2.23 5.61
C GLN A 126 14.49 -2.07 5.64
N ALA A 127 15.11 -1.72 4.50
CA ALA A 127 16.55 -1.47 4.46
C ALA A 127 16.93 -0.40 5.49
N TRP A 128 17.88 -0.70 6.37
CA TRP A 128 18.50 0.26 7.27
C TRP A 128 19.99 0.41 6.91
N GLY A 129 20.53 1.62 7.03
CA GLY A 129 21.97 1.89 6.84
C GLY A 129 22.42 2.16 5.39
N ILE A 130 23.60 1.65 5.02
CA ILE A 130 24.31 1.96 3.74
C ILE A 130 23.49 1.60 2.50
N GLU A 131 22.68 0.54 2.55
CA GLU A 131 21.78 0.17 1.45
C GLU A 131 20.72 1.25 1.17
N ALA A 132 20.32 1.97 2.21
CA ALA A 132 19.40 3.09 2.06
C ALA A 132 20.10 4.34 1.46
N TRP A 133 21.41 4.46 1.64
CA TRP A 133 22.22 5.57 1.14
C TRP A 133 22.54 5.47 -0.36
N TRP A 134 22.69 4.25 -0.92
CA TRP A 134 23.09 4.07 -2.33
C TRP A 134 21.92 3.88 -3.32
N GLY A 135 20.67 4.06 -2.88
CA GLY A 135 19.51 4.07 -3.79
C GLY A 135 18.18 3.66 -3.17
N GLY A 136 18.16 3.04 -1.99
CA GLY A 136 16.91 2.70 -1.30
C GLY A 136 16.45 3.85 -0.40
N LYS A 137 15.57 4.75 -0.86
CA LYS A 137 15.12 5.89 -0.02
C LYS A 137 14.72 5.45 1.40
N PRO A 138 15.50 5.77 2.46
CA PRO A 138 15.10 5.44 3.82
C PRO A 138 13.91 6.33 4.16
N GLY A 139 12.77 5.72 4.48
CA GLY A 139 11.65 6.46 5.06
C GLY A 139 10.47 6.76 4.15
N ARG A 140 10.35 6.15 2.96
CA ARG A 140 8.98 5.77 2.58
C ARG A 140 8.65 4.62 3.49
N GLY A 141 7.72 4.82 4.43
CA GLY A 141 7.14 3.71 5.19
C GLY A 141 6.63 2.62 4.23
N PRO A 142 6.02 1.53 4.73
CA PRO A 142 5.22 0.70 3.83
C PRO A 142 4.40 1.66 2.96
N THR A 143 4.32 1.40 1.65
CA THR A 143 3.28 2.00 0.82
C THR A 143 1.94 1.45 1.32
N ASP A 144 1.65 1.72 2.59
CA ASP A 144 0.29 1.79 3.05
C ASP A 144 -0.39 2.74 2.07
N TYR A 145 -1.62 2.43 1.73
CA TYR A 145 -2.49 3.28 0.95
C TYR A 145 -2.79 4.61 1.68
N ARG A 146 -1.82 5.16 2.46
CA ARG A 146 -1.65 6.58 2.71
C ARG A 146 -1.43 7.24 1.36
N CYS A 147 -2.55 7.49 0.73
CA CYS A 147 -2.68 8.43 -0.36
C CYS A 147 -1.96 9.71 0.10
N THR A 148 -0.77 9.93 -0.43
CA THR A 148 0.02 11.09 -0.02
C THR A 148 -0.65 12.31 -0.64
N PRO A 149 -0.89 13.38 0.14
CA PRO A 149 -1.22 14.71 -0.38
C PRO A 149 -0.61 14.98 -1.79
N GLY A 150 -1.40 15.07 -2.87
CA GLY A 150 -0.95 15.29 -4.25
C GLY A 150 -0.66 14.07 -5.14
N THR A 151 -0.86 12.82 -4.70
CA THR A 151 -0.64 11.61 -5.54
C THR A 151 -1.87 10.70 -5.58
N THR A 152 -2.34 10.38 -6.78
CA THR A 152 -3.40 9.38 -6.99
C THR A 152 -2.89 8.00 -6.60
N CYS A 153 -3.59 7.32 -5.70
CA CYS A 153 -3.27 5.93 -5.33
C CYS A 153 -4.36 4.99 -5.83
N ALA A 154 -3.95 3.90 -6.45
CA ALA A 154 -4.87 2.81 -6.75
C ALA A 154 -5.40 2.25 -5.42
N LEU A 155 -6.72 2.21 -5.24
CA LEU A 155 -7.31 1.50 -4.11
C LEU A 155 -7.58 0.06 -4.47
N LEU A 156 -7.30 -0.83 -3.54
CA LEU A 156 -7.58 -2.25 -3.64
C LEU A 156 -8.60 -2.63 -2.57
N TRP A 157 -9.59 -3.41 -2.98
CA TRP A 157 -10.59 -4.01 -2.13
C TRP A 157 -10.68 -5.51 -2.38
N LEU A 158 -10.85 -6.27 -1.30
CA LEU A 158 -11.32 -7.66 -1.38
C LEU A 158 -12.77 -7.69 -0.96
N VAL A 159 -13.60 -8.41 -1.73
CA VAL A 159 -15.05 -8.48 -1.52
C VAL A 159 -15.45 -9.93 -1.30
N ASP A 160 -16.24 -10.19 -0.27
CA ASP A 160 -16.78 -11.52 0.02
C ASP A 160 -18.13 -11.79 -0.67
N ARG A 161 -18.72 -12.96 -0.41
CA ARG A 161 -20.00 -13.38 -1.01
C ARG A 161 -21.20 -12.56 -0.55
N ASP A 162 -21.10 -11.95 0.62
CA ASP A 162 -22.17 -11.12 1.21
C ASP A 162 -22.06 -9.66 0.73
N GLY A 163 -21.09 -9.35 -0.13
CA GLY A 163 -20.82 -8.00 -0.63
C GLY A 163 -19.99 -7.15 0.32
N ARG A 164 -19.58 -7.68 1.48
CA ARG A 164 -18.74 -6.95 2.43
C ARG A 164 -17.34 -6.81 1.86
N ALA A 165 -16.68 -5.71 2.19
CA ALA A 165 -15.38 -5.39 1.65
C ALA A 165 -14.34 -5.12 2.75
N ILE A 166 -13.08 -5.38 2.43
CA ILE A 166 -11.92 -4.97 3.23
C ILE A 166 -10.87 -4.31 2.34
N ARG A 167 -10.05 -3.43 2.92
CA ARG A 167 -8.84 -2.91 2.29
C ARG A 167 -7.64 -3.76 2.71
N PRO A 168 -7.16 -4.71 1.90
CA PRO A 168 -5.96 -5.46 2.26
C PRO A 168 -4.73 -4.53 2.20
N SER A 169 -3.72 -4.83 3.00
CA SER A 169 -2.37 -4.31 2.79
C SER A 169 -1.58 -5.30 1.95
N ILE A 170 -0.97 -4.85 0.85
CA ILE A 170 -0.03 -5.67 0.09
C ILE A 170 1.31 -5.69 0.85
N PRO A 171 1.93 -6.87 1.05
CA PRO A 171 3.26 -6.94 1.63
C PRO A 171 4.26 -6.12 0.81
N VAL A 172 5.17 -5.43 1.48
CA VAL A 172 6.16 -4.57 0.81
C VAL A 172 7.53 -5.25 0.73
N ASP A 173 8.31 -4.90 -0.29
CA ASP A 173 9.70 -5.28 -0.41
C ASP A 173 10.61 -4.43 0.49
N ARG A 174 11.91 -4.70 0.44
CA ARG A 174 12.93 -3.98 1.24
C ARG A 174 12.95 -2.46 0.96
N SER A 175 12.48 -2.02 -0.21
CA SER A 175 12.37 -0.60 -0.60
C SER A 175 11.10 0.09 -0.08
N GLY A 176 10.16 -0.68 0.49
CA GLY A 176 8.85 -0.19 0.93
C GLY A 176 7.80 -0.16 -0.19
N ALA A 177 8.13 -0.62 -1.40
CA ALA A 177 7.18 -0.78 -2.49
C ALA A 177 6.38 -2.08 -2.34
N ASP A 178 5.14 -2.11 -2.79
CA ASP A 178 4.36 -3.35 -2.87
C ASP A 178 5.15 -4.44 -3.60
N LYS A 179 5.12 -5.65 -3.04
CA LYS A 179 5.66 -6.83 -3.73
C LYS A 179 4.90 -7.06 -5.03
N VAL A 180 5.68 -7.27 -6.09
CA VAL A 180 5.17 -7.43 -7.46
C VAL A 180 4.21 -8.61 -7.61
N ASP A 181 4.38 -9.66 -6.81
CA ASP A 181 3.54 -10.87 -6.86
C ASP A 181 2.06 -10.56 -6.62
N GLY A 182 1.75 -9.69 -5.65
CA GLY A 182 0.37 -9.27 -5.38
C GLY A 182 -0.24 -8.52 -6.56
N ARG A 183 0.53 -7.62 -7.19
CA ARG A 183 0.10 -6.84 -8.36
C ARG A 183 -0.11 -7.75 -9.58
N TYR A 184 0.79 -8.70 -9.82
CA TYR A 184 0.65 -9.65 -10.93
C TYR A 184 -0.51 -10.62 -10.72
N ALA A 185 -0.74 -11.09 -9.49
CA ALA A 185 -1.90 -11.91 -9.18
C ALA A 185 -3.21 -11.17 -9.49
N ILE A 186 -3.34 -9.90 -9.07
CA ILE A 186 -4.52 -9.06 -9.41
C ILE A 186 -4.67 -8.90 -10.92
N ALA A 187 -3.59 -8.59 -11.64
CA ALA A 187 -3.62 -8.34 -13.08
C ALA A 187 -4.07 -9.57 -13.89
N ARG A 188 -3.75 -10.78 -13.42
CA ARG A 188 -4.13 -12.06 -14.05
C ARG A 188 -5.58 -12.46 -13.82
N LEU A 189 -6.26 -11.90 -12.82
CA LEU A 189 -7.67 -12.21 -12.59
C LEU A 189 -8.55 -11.67 -13.73
N PRO A 190 -9.47 -12.48 -14.27
CA PRO A 190 -10.47 -12.04 -15.22
C PRO A 190 -11.23 -10.80 -14.75
N VAL A 191 -11.37 -9.80 -15.62
CA VAL A 191 -12.25 -8.65 -15.39
C VAL A 191 -13.68 -9.08 -15.68
N VAL A 192 -14.57 -8.96 -14.69
CA VAL A 192 -16.00 -9.30 -14.83
C VAL A 192 -16.88 -8.06 -14.96
N SER A 193 -16.44 -6.92 -14.42
CA SER A 193 -17.12 -5.65 -14.65
C SER A 193 -16.16 -4.47 -14.57
N ARG A 194 -16.57 -3.37 -15.21
CA ARG A 194 -15.91 -2.07 -15.15
C ARG A 194 -16.98 -0.99 -15.07
N ILE A 195 -16.84 -0.10 -14.11
CA ILE A 195 -17.70 1.06 -13.92
C ILE A 195 -16.83 2.31 -13.99
N GLU A 196 -17.26 3.30 -14.76
CA GLU A 196 -16.63 4.62 -14.81
C GLU A 196 -17.41 5.57 -13.91
N HIS A 197 -16.72 6.09 -12.89
CA HIS A 197 -17.25 7.13 -12.02
C HIS A 197 -16.75 8.49 -12.48
N ARG A 198 -17.66 9.44 -12.63
CA ARG A 198 -17.34 10.83 -12.93
C ARG A 198 -17.57 11.68 -11.71
N LEU A 199 -16.56 12.43 -11.32
CA LEU A 199 -16.62 13.34 -10.18
C LEU A 199 -16.34 14.75 -10.66
N ASP A 200 -17.24 15.68 -10.34
CA ASP A 200 -16.98 17.10 -10.52
C ASP A 200 -16.49 17.69 -9.19
N VAL A 201 -15.31 18.28 -9.22
CA VAL A 201 -14.56 18.75 -8.06
C VAL A 201 -14.44 20.27 -8.16
N PRO A 202 -15.34 21.04 -7.54
CA PRO A 202 -15.28 22.49 -7.61
C PRO A 202 -14.03 23.01 -6.90
N THR A 203 -13.36 23.99 -7.51
CA THR A 203 -12.28 24.72 -6.85
C THR A 203 -12.92 25.62 -5.79
N THR A 204 -12.47 25.55 -4.54
CA THR A 204 -12.83 26.60 -3.57
C THR A 204 -12.12 27.89 -3.97
N THR A 205 -12.89 28.89 -4.37
CA THR A 205 -12.44 30.28 -4.27
C THR A 205 -12.25 30.60 -2.79
N GLY A 206 -10.98 30.65 -2.37
CA GLY A 206 -10.56 31.16 -1.06
C GLY A 206 -10.66 32.68 -0.98
#